data_AF-A0A966KA51-F1
#
_entry.id   AF-A0A966KA51-F1
#
_cell.length_a   1.000
_cell.length_b   1.000
_cell.length_c   1.000
_cell.angle_alpha   90.00
_cell.angle_beta   90.00
_cell.angle_gamma   90.00
#
_symmetry.space_group_name_H-M   'P 1'
#
loop_
_entity.id
_entity.type
_entity.pdbx_description
1 polymer ?
#
loop_
_entity_poly.entity_id
_entity_poly.type
_entity_poly.pdbx_seq_one_letter_code
_entity_poly.pdbx_strand_id
1 'polypeptide(L)'
;MYPFIRMAKELLVNRSQQHISVGEIHESSHICWPWDLDFWFELNNGRALTLYDLGRIPFSSRSGFSKVIFKNRWSMTMAGANVRYRKRIRAFDRIRMQTRTVCWDKRFLYIEQSMWNSNKECAGHIIYRAAFVGNNGIINPQKIFDEIEVALVSPKMPDWLKDWVDSEEKRPWPPMQE
;
A
#
# COMPACT_ATOMS: atom_id res chain seq x y z
N MET A 1 16.06 4.93 -8.44
CA MET A 1 15.86 3.80 -9.37
C MET A 1 14.90 2.79 -8.76
N TYR A 2 13.90 2.31 -9.49
CA TYR A 2 12.92 1.34 -8.98
C TYR A 2 13.56 -0.05 -8.76
N PRO A 3 13.23 -0.80 -7.68
CA PRO A 3 13.89 -2.05 -7.33
C PRO A 3 13.34 -3.25 -8.13
N PHE A 4 13.44 -3.21 -9.47
CA PHE A 4 12.83 -4.21 -10.37
C PHE A 4 13.22 -5.65 -10.05
N ILE A 5 14.49 -5.93 -9.75
CA ILE A 5 14.97 -7.27 -9.39
C ILE A 5 14.29 -7.77 -8.11
N ARG A 6 14.20 -6.92 -7.09
CA ARG A 6 13.53 -7.25 -5.83
C ARG A 6 12.05 -7.46 -6.06
N MET A 7 11.42 -6.63 -6.88
CA MET A 7 10.00 -6.78 -7.23
C MET A 7 9.73 -8.13 -7.93
N ALA A 8 10.52 -8.47 -8.94
CA ALA A 8 10.39 -9.75 -9.64
C ALA A 8 10.55 -10.93 -8.68
N LYS A 9 11.54 -10.88 -7.78
CA LYS A 9 11.72 -11.87 -6.71
C LYS A 9 10.47 -11.98 -5.84
N GLU A 10 9.92 -10.87 -5.35
CA GLU A 10 8.74 -10.91 -4.47
C GLU A 10 7.50 -11.46 -5.18
N LEU A 11 7.28 -11.11 -6.45
CA LEU A 11 6.21 -11.70 -7.25
C LEU A 11 6.39 -13.21 -7.42
N LEU A 12 7.61 -13.68 -7.67
CA LEU A 12 7.91 -15.11 -7.83
C LEU A 12 7.75 -15.90 -6.53
N VAL A 13 8.24 -15.36 -5.39
CA VAL A 13 8.14 -16.02 -4.08
C VAL A 13 6.68 -16.12 -3.61
N ASN A 14 5.86 -15.12 -3.92
CA ASN A 14 4.48 -15.04 -3.45
C ASN A 14 3.46 -15.60 -4.47
N ARG A 15 3.88 -16.06 -5.65
CA ARG A 15 2.96 -16.47 -6.75
C ARG A 15 2.04 -17.63 -6.40
N SER A 16 2.48 -18.53 -5.52
CA SER A 16 1.77 -19.74 -5.12
C SER A 16 1.22 -19.67 -3.70
N GLN A 17 1.34 -18.51 -3.04
CA GLN A 17 0.78 -18.34 -1.71
C GLN A 17 -0.74 -18.21 -1.77
N GLN A 18 -1.39 -18.59 -0.68
CA GLN A 18 -2.84 -18.53 -0.55
C GLN A 18 -3.36 -17.10 -0.70
N HIS A 19 -4.61 -17.03 -1.18
CA HIS A 19 -5.40 -15.81 -1.25
C HIS A 19 -5.43 -15.09 0.10
N ILE A 20 -5.42 -13.76 0.07
CA ILE A 20 -5.53 -12.91 1.27
C ILE A 20 -6.85 -12.16 1.20
N SER A 21 -7.71 -12.43 2.17
CA SER A 21 -9.01 -11.80 2.36
C SER A 21 -8.87 -10.41 2.98
N VAL A 22 -9.96 -9.66 3.05
CA VAL A 22 -9.94 -8.33 3.69
C VAL A 22 -9.59 -8.44 5.18
N GLY A 23 -8.71 -7.54 5.65
CA GLY A 23 -8.23 -7.50 7.03
C GLY A 23 -7.06 -8.44 7.33
N GLU A 24 -6.83 -9.46 6.50
CA GLU A 24 -5.67 -10.35 6.62
C GLU A 24 -4.37 -9.63 6.21
N ILE A 25 -3.26 -10.03 6.84
CA ILE A 25 -1.96 -9.37 6.67
C ILE A 25 -1.13 -10.12 5.64
N HIS A 26 -0.73 -9.43 4.57
CA HIS A 26 0.40 -9.82 3.75
C HIS A 26 1.70 -9.39 4.42
N GLU A 27 2.55 -10.35 4.75
CA GLU A 27 3.89 -10.11 5.28
C GLU A 27 4.97 -10.41 4.24
N SER A 28 5.94 -9.51 4.10
CA SER A 28 7.15 -9.70 3.29
C SER A 28 8.39 -9.24 4.06
N SER A 29 9.55 -9.79 3.70
CA SER A 29 10.83 -9.50 4.37
C SER A 29 11.87 -9.00 3.38
N HIS A 30 12.47 -7.87 3.71
CA HIS A 30 13.40 -7.13 2.87
C HIS A 30 14.68 -6.78 3.63
N ILE A 31 15.72 -6.42 2.90
CA ILE A 31 16.95 -5.83 3.46
C ILE A 31 17.01 -4.38 2.98
N CYS A 32 17.36 -3.47 3.89
CA CYS A 32 17.75 -2.10 3.52
C CYS A 32 19.16 -2.13 2.97
N TRP A 33 19.34 -1.87 1.68
CA TRP A 33 20.68 -1.89 1.08
C TRP A 33 21.38 -0.53 1.18
N PRO A 34 22.70 -0.44 1.02
CA PRO A 34 23.42 0.83 1.10
C PRO A 34 22.90 1.91 0.13
N TRP A 35 22.46 1.53 -1.07
CA TRP A 35 21.87 2.46 -2.05
C TRP A 35 20.42 2.83 -1.75
N ASP A 36 19.82 2.25 -0.69
CA ASP A 36 18.52 2.69 -0.19
C ASP A 36 18.65 3.89 0.76
N LEU A 37 19.87 4.23 1.19
CA LEU A 37 20.16 5.30 2.14
C LEU A 37 20.30 6.68 1.48
N ASP A 38 20.14 7.73 2.28
CA ASP A 38 20.52 9.10 1.93
C ASP A 38 21.86 9.52 2.56
N PHE A 39 22.20 10.82 2.44
CA PHE A 39 23.42 11.41 3.00
C PHE A 39 23.53 11.31 4.52
N TRP A 40 22.44 11.05 5.24
CA TRP A 40 22.44 10.85 6.69
C TRP A 40 22.67 9.40 7.09
N PHE A 41 22.98 8.52 6.13
CA PHE A 41 23.15 7.07 6.32
C PHE A 41 21.89 6.39 6.90
N GLU A 42 20.72 6.93 6.56
CA GLU A 42 19.42 6.41 6.95
C GLU A 42 18.58 6.13 5.71
N LEU A 43 17.60 5.24 5.82
CA LEU A 43 16.67 4.95 4.73
C LEU A 43 16.04 6.24 4.23
N ASN A 44 16.30 6.57 2.97
CA ASN A 44 15.75 7.77 2.36
C ASN A 44 14.21 7.72 2.35
N ASN A 45 13.56 8.83 2.68
CA ASN A 45 12.09 8.89 2.77
C ASN A 45 11.38 8.54 1.46
N GLY A 46 11.86 9.06 0.32
CA GLY A 46 11.34 8.71 -1.00
C GLY A 46 11.61 7.25 -1.36
N ARG A 47 12.76 6.73 -0.92
CA ARG A 47 13.07 5.30 -1.06
C ARG A 47 12.15 4.43 -0.23
N ALA A 48 11.78 4.83 0.98
CA ALA A 48 10.82 4.10 1.80
C ALA A 48 9.48 3.91 1.06
N LEU A 49 8.96 4.96 0.40
CA LEU A 49 7.77 4.86 -0.45
C LEU A 49 7.93 3.86 -1.60
N THR A 50 9.11 3.81 -2.20
CA THR A 50 9.42 2.82 -3.24
C THR A 50 9.51 1.40 -2.67
N LEU A 51 10.04 1.22 -1.46
CA LEU A 51 10.14 -0.09 -0.83
C LEU A 51 8.77 -0.61 -0.40
N TYR A 52 7.85 0.27 0.00
CA TYR A 52 6.46 -0.09 0.32
C TYR A 52 5.76 -0.81 -0.85
N ASP A 53 6.12 -0.50 -2.10
CA ASP A 53 5.60 -1.22 -3.26
C ASP A 53 5.95 -2.72 -3.24
N LEU A 54 7.11 -3.09 -2.67
CA LEU A 54 7.52 -4.50 -2.56
C LEU A 54 6.57 -5.32 -1.68
N GLY A 55 5.82 -4.69 -0.77
CA GLY A 55 4.72 -5.35 -0.07
C GLY A 55 3.38 -5.18 -0.80
N ARG A 56 3.10 -4.00 -1.37
CA ARG A 56 1.77 -3.66 -1.91
C ARG A 56 1.45 -4.37 -3.22
N ILE A 57 2.44 -4.57 -4.08
CA ILE A 57 2.23 -5.22 -5.38
C ILE A 57 2.00 -6.74 -5.23
N PRO A 58 2.81 -7.50 -4.48
CA PRO A 58 2.49 -8.89 -4.17
C PRO A 58 1.17 -9.04 -3.41
N PHE A 59 0.88 -8.14 -2.47
CA PHE A 59 -0.43 -8.07 -1.79
C PHE A 59 -1.58 -7.93 -2.80
N SER A 60 -1.49 -6.99 -3.75
CA SER A 60 -2.51 -6.81 -4.81
C SER A 60 -2.74 -8.08 -5.65
N SER A 61 -1.66 -8.83 -5.91
CA SER A 61 -1.76 -10.12 -6.60
C SER A 61 -2.47 -11.17 -5.73
N ARG A 62 -2.09 -11.27 -4.45
CA ARG A 62 -2.63 -12.26 -3.51
C ARG A 62 -4.05 -11.98 -3.06
N SER A 63 -4.48 -10.73 -3.03
CA SER A 63 -5.86 -10.34 -2.69
C SER A 63 -6.81 -10.36 -3.90
N GLY A 64 -6.36 -10.82 -5.07
CA GLY A 64 -7.20 -10.94 -6.26
C GLY A 64 -7.41 -9.63 -7.04
N PHE A 65 -6.99 -8.47 -6.51
CA PHE A 65 -7.12 -7.17 -7.19
C PHE A 65 -6.48 -7.19 -8.57
N SER A 66 -5.25 -7.70 -8.68
CA SER A 66 -4.53 -7.72 -9.97
C SER A 66 -5.28 -8.52 -11.04
N LYS A 67 -5.94 -9.62 -10.65
CA LYS A 67 -6.73 -10.46 -11.57
C LYS A 67 -7.95 -9.70 -12.10
N VAL A 68 -8.70 -9.05 -11.21
CA VAL A 68 -9.90 -8.26 -11.57
C VAL A 68 -9.53 -7.04 -12.43
N ILE A 69 -8.49 -6.31 -12.02
CA ILE A 69 -7.96 -5.15 -12.74
C ILE A 69 -7.58 -5.56 -14.18
N PHE A 70 -6.81 -6.63 -14.33
CA PHE A 70 -6.33 -7.08 -15.63
C PHE A 70 -7.48 -7.57 -16.52
N LYS A 71 -8.37 -8.41 -15.98
CA LYS A 71 -9.56 -8.94 -16.69
C LYS A 71 -10.43 -7.81 -17.25
N ASN A 72 -10.63 -6.74 -16.49
CA ASN A 72 -11.50 -5.63 -16.87
C ASN A 72 -10.78 -4.47 -17.57
N ARG A 73 -9.46 -4.60 -17.85
CA ARG A 73 -8.60 -3.53 -18.41
C ARG A 73 -8.68 -2.24 -17.59
N TRP A 74 -8.79 -2.39 -16.27
CA TRP A 74 -8.73 -1.28 -15.33
C TRP A 74 -7.28 -1.02 -14.91
N SER A 75 -7.08 0.04 -14.14
CA SER A 75 -5.84 0.36 -13.47
C SER A 75 -6.10 0.71 -12.02
N MET A 76 -5.07 0.68 -11.18
CA MET A 76 -5.12 1.17 -9.81
C MET A 76 -4.08 2.27 -9.65
N THR A 77 -4.50 3.43 -9.13
CA THR A 77 -3.64 4.59 -8.91
C THR A 77 -3.71 5.06 -7.47
N MET A 78 -2.62 5.65 -6.96
CA MET A 78 -2.60 6.22 -5.62
C MET A 78 -3.09 7.67 -5.71
N ALA A 79 -4.28 7.93 -5.15
CA ALA A 79 -4.85 9.27 -5.05
C ALA A 79 -4.31 10.04 -3.83
N GLY A 80 -3.71 9.35 -2.86
CA GLY A 80 -3.10 9.99 -1.70
C GLY A 80 -2.33 8.99 -0.84
N ALA A 81 -1.39 9.50 -0.06
CA ALA A 81 -0.66 8.73 0.94
C ALA A 81 -0.41 9.58 2.19
N ASN A 82 -0.65 9.00 3.37
CA ASN A 82 -0.29 9.59 4.66
C ASN A 82 0.79 8.72 5.30
N VAL A 83 2.01 9.26 5.40
CA VAL A 83 3.17 8.52 5.91
C VAL A 83 3.66 9.08 7.23
N ARG A 84 4.09 8.18 8.11
CA ARG A 84 4.73 8.49 9.39
C ARG A 84 6.04 7.72 9.49
N TYR A 85 7.13 8.43 9.77
CA TYR A 85 8.43 7.86 10.09
C TYR A 85 8.68 8.02 11.59
N ARG A 86 9.02 6.92 12.28
CA ARG A 86 9.13 6.89 13.75
C ARG A 86 10.47 6.36 14.24
N LYS A 87 11.07 5.39 13.55
CA LYS A 87 12.39 4.84 13.89
C LYS A 87 13.28 4.78 12.66
N ARG A 88 14.58 4.89 12.89
CA ARG A 88 15.61 4.85 11.86
C ARG A 88 15.76 3.41 11.34
N ILE A 89 15.98 3.30 10.04
CA ILE A 89 16.38 2.06 9.36
C ILE A 89 17.75 2.34 8.73
N ARG A 90 18.73 1.49 9.00
CA ARG A 90 20.12 1.62 8.55
C ARG A 90 20.48 0.55 7.52
N ALA A 91 21.67 0.68 6.92
CA ALA A 91 22.19 -0.34 6.02
C ALA A 91 22.15 -1.72 6.67
N PHE A 92 21.72 -2.70 5.87
CA PHE A 92 21.59 -4.12 6.20
C PHE A 92 20.53 -4.48 7.25
N ASP A 93 19.74 -3.51 7.73
CA ASP A 93 18.59 -3.82 8.56
C ASP A 93 17.60 -4.72 7.81
N ARG A 94 17.10 -5.73 8.51
CA ARG A 94 15.99 -6.55 8.03
C ARG A 94 14.69 -5.80 8.31
N ILE A 95 13.95 -5.52 7.23
CA ILE A 95 12.66 -4.86 7.26
C ILE A 95 11.58 -5.92 7.07
N ARG A 96 10.73 -6.09 8.07
CA ARG A 96 9.50 -6.86 7.95
C ARG A 96 8.37 -5.90 7.59
N MET A 97 7.71 -6.14 6.48
CA MET A 97 6.66 -5.28 5.96
C MET A 97 5.31 -5.98 6.07
N GLN A 98 4.33 -5.30 6.65
CA GLN A 98 2.97 -5.81 6.81
C GLN A 98 2.01 -4.93 6.01
N THR A 99 1.17 -5.54 5.18
CA THR A 99 0.21 -4.85 4.29
C THR A 99 -1.17 -5.46 4.46
N ARG A 100 -2.22 -4.65 4.54
CA ARG A 100 -3.61 -5.13 4.55
C ARG A 100 -4.58 -4.11 3.96
N THR A 101 -5.72 -4.59 3.49
CA THR A 101 -6.89 -3.75 3.25
C THR A 101 -7.51 -3.36 4.60
N VAL A 102 -7.75 -2.06 4.80
CA VAL A 102 -8.44 -1.54 5.99
C VAL A 102 -9.95 -1.50 5.74
N CYS A 103 -10.37 -0.77 4.72
CA CYS A 103 -11.76 -0.56 4.32
C CYS A 103 -11.82 0.08 2.93
N TRP A 104 -13.01 0.31 2.41
CA TRP A 104 -13.25 1.10 1.22
C TRP A 104 -14.52 1.95 1.34
N ASP A 105 -14.58 3.03 0.57
CA ASP A 105 -15.79 3.83 0.39
C ASP A 105 -16.31 3.72 -1.05
N LYS A 106 -17.14 4.67 -1.49
CA LYS A 106 -17.73 4.67 -2.84
C LYS A 106 -16.71 4.91 -3.97
N ARG A 107 -15.52 5.45 -3.66
CA ARG A 107 -14.50 5.90 -4.62
C ARG A 107 -13.13 5.29 -4.37
N PHE A 108 -12.76 5.04 -3.12
CA PHE A 108 -11.40 4.70 -2.74
C PHE A 108 -11.30 3.45 -1.88
N LEU A 109 -10.24 2.68 -2.13
CA LEU A 109 -9.74 1.61 -1.29
C LEU A 109 -8.67 2.16 -0.34
N TYR A 110 -8.72 1.79 0.93
CA TYR A 110 -7.73 2.18 1.93
C TYR A 110 -6.84 0.99 2.30
N ILE A 111 -5.54 1.14 2.03
CA ILE A 111 -4.53 0.10 2.30
C ILE A 111 -3.59 0.62 3.36
N GLU A 112 -3.43 -0.16 4.42
CA GLU A 112 -2.45 0.09 5.48
C GLU A 112 -1.19 -0.71 5.21
N GLN A 113 -0.04 -0.07 5.44
CA GLN A 113 1.24 -0.73 5.38
C GLN A 113 2.21 -0.22 6.44
N SER A 114 3.00 -1.13 7.01
CA SER A 114 3.99 -0.79 8.04
C SER A 114 5.33 -1.48 7.80
N MET A 115 6.41 -0.81 8.19
CA MET A 115 7.77 -1.35 8.22
C MET A 115 8.20 -1.56 9.67
N TRP A 116 8.73 -2.74 9.96
CA TRP A 116 9.22 -3.14 11.27
C TRP A 116 10.70 -3.49 11.17
N ASN A 117 11.50 -2.98 12.10
CA ASN A 117 12.93 -3.27 12.16
C ASN A 117 13.22 -4.64 12.83
N SER A 118 14.48 -5.03 12.86
CA SER A 118 14.94 -6.27 13.51
C SER A 118 14.59 -6.35 15.00
N ASN A 119 14.42 -5.21 15.68
CA ASN A 119 14.02 -5.12 17.08
C ASN A 119 12.50 -5.23 17.29
N LYS A 120 11.74 -5.53 16.23
CA LYS A 120 10.27 -5.60 16.24
C LYS A 120 9.61 -4.26 16.61
N GLU A 121 10.28 -3.14 16.37
CA GLU A 121 9.70 -1.82 16.51
C GLU A 121 9.11 -1.37 15.17
N CYS A 122 7.95 -0.70 15.20
CA CYS A 122 7.37 -0.09 14.01
C CYS A 122 8.19 1.15 13.64
N ALA A 123 8.92 1.07 12.53
CA ALA A 123 9.80 2.12 12.05
C ALA A 123 9.10 3.12 11.14
N GLY A 124 8.14 2.65 10.34
CA GLY A 124 7.33 3.50 9.48
C GLY A 124 5.94 2.93 9.28
N HIS A 125 4.96 3.81 9.10
CA HIS A 125 3.57 3.46 8.85
C HIS A 125 3.01 4.36 7.76
N ILE A 126 2.32 3.77 6.79
CA ILE A 126 1.72 4.49 5.68
C ILE A 126 0.30 3.99 5.43
N ILE A 127 -0.58 4.94 5.16
CA ILE A 127 -1.93 4.69 4.65
C ILE A 127 -2.00 5.19 3.22
N TYR A 128 -2.50 4.35 2.33
CA TYR A 128 -2.77 4.69 0.94
C TYR A 128 -4.26 4.85 0.70
N ARG A 129 -4.61 5.90 -0.03
CA ARG A 129 -5.90 6.07 -0.69
C ARG A 129 -5.72 5.67 -2.16
N ALA A 130 -6.28 4.54 -2.54
CA ALA A 130 -6.17 3.97 -3.88
C ALA A 130 -7.49 4.12 -4.64
N ALA A 131 -7.42 4.48 -5.92
CA ALA A 131 -8.57 4.50 -6.82
C ALA A 131 -8.40 3.43 -7.90
N PHE A 132 -9.46 2.69 -8.17
CA PHE A 132 -9.57 1.88 -9.39
C PHE A 132 -10.10 2.75 -10.51
N VAL A 133 -9.51 2.66 -11.70
CA VAL A 133 -9.86 3.52 -12.84
C VAL A 133 -10.09 2.65 -14.07
N GLY A 134 -11.25 2.82 -14.70
CA GLY A 134 -11.56 2.26 -16.00
C GLY A 134 -11.77 3.35 -17.05
N ASN A 135 -12.22 2.95 -18.24
CA ASN A 135 -12.39 3.88 -19.37
C ASN A 135 -13.35 5.05 -19.08
N ASN A 136 -14.32 4.85 -18.18
CA ASN A 136 -15.34 5.84 -17.83
C ASN A 136 -15.04 6.54 -16.48
N GLY A 137 -13.79 6.48 -16.00
CA GLY A 137 -13.36 7.12 -14.76
C GLY A 137 -13.23 6.17 -13.57
N ILE A 138 -13.41 6.71 -12.36
CA ILE A 138 -13.22 5.97 -11.10
C ILE A 138 -14.28 4.89 -10.95
N ILE A 139 -13.83 3.68 -10.61
CA ILE A 139 -14.66 2.51 -10.35
C ILE A 139 -14.90 2.40 -8.84
N ASN A 140 -16.17 2.18 -8.47
CA ASN A 140 -16.53 1.90 -7.08
C ASN A 140 -15.81 0.61 -6.60
N PRO A 141 -14.99 0.67 -5.53
CA PRO A 141 -14.27 -0.50 -5.00
C PRO A 141 -15.17 -1.71 -4.70
N GLN A 142 -16.45 -1.50 -4.36
CA GLN A 142 -17.39 -2.60 -4.13
C GLN A 142 -17.48 -3.54 -5.34
N LYS A 143 -17.46 -3.01 -6.57
CA LYS A 143 -17.48 -3.83 -7.80
C LYS A 143 -16.27 -4.77 -7.90
N ILE A 144 -15.13 -4.35 -7.36
CA ILE A 144 -13.90 -5.15 -7.34
C ILE A 144 -14.07 -6.30 -6.35
N PHE A 145 -14.56 -6.00 -5.14
CA PHE A 145 -14.77 -7.00 -4.11
C PHE A 145 -15.87 -8.00 -4.48
N ASP A 146 -16.94 -7.57 -5.13
CA ASP A 146 -17.99 -8.46 -5.62
C ASP A 146 -17.45 -9.52 -6.61
N GLU A 147 -16.36 -9.22 -7.34
CA GLU A 147 -15.67 -10.18 -8.21
C GLU A 147 -14.66 -11.09 -7.48
N ILE A 148 -14.23 -10.71 -6.28
CA ILE A 148 -13.21 -11.43 -5.49
C ILE A 148 -13.88 -12.35 -4.47
N GLU A 149 -14.81 -11.80 -3.67
CA GLU A 149 -15.48 -12.46 -2.56
C GLU A 149 -16.96 -12.07 -2.56
N VAL A 150 -17.83 -13.07 -2.65
CA VAL A 150 -19.28 -12.86 -2.72
C VAL A 150 -19.81 -12.26 -1.42
N ALA A 151 -20.63 -11.21 -1.54
CA ALA A 151 -21.33 -10.54 -0.44
C ALA A 151 -20.41 -9.91 0.63
N LEU A 152 -19.18 -9.55 0.26
CA LEU A 152 -18.28 -8.85 1.16
C LEU A 152 -18.69 -7.39 1.33
N VAL A 153 -18.88 -6.97 2.58
CA VAL A 153 -19.18 -5.57 2.94
C VAL A 153 -17.92 -4.90 3.49
N SER A 154 -17.69 -3.63 3.15
CA SER A 154 -16.56 -2.89 3.70
C SER A 154 -16.59 -2.90 5.23
N PRO A 155 -15.47 -3.21 5.89
CA PRO A 155 -15.30 -2.91 7.30
C PRO A 155 -15.62 -1.44 7.60
N LYS A 156 -16.05 -1.16 8.83
CA LYS A 156 -16.24 0.20 9.31
C LYS A 156 -14.91 0.94 9.26
N MET A 157 -14.89 2.10 8.61
CA MET A 157 -13.72 2.98 8.59
C MET A 157 -13.38 3.41 10.03
N PRO A 158 -12.14 3.20 10.50
CA PRO A 158 -11.69 3.69 11.79
C PRO A 158 -11.75 5.22 11.88
N ASP A 159 -12.05 5.76 13.06
CA ASP A 159 -12.28 7.21 13.23
C ASP A 159 -11.06 8.05 12.81
N TRP A 160 -9.85 7.63 13.20
CA TRP A 160 -8.61 8.32 12.80
C TRP A 160 -8.38 8.34 11.27
N LEU A 161 -8.88 7.31 10.56
CA LEU A 161 -8.76 7.23 9.11
C LEU A 161 -9.78 8.16 8.46
N LYS A 162 -11.00 8.20 9.01
CA LYS A 162 -12.04 9.13 8.60
C LYS A 162 -11.58 10.58 8.77
N ASP A 163 -10.96 10.93 9.90
CA ASP A 163 -10.43 12.27 10.14
C ASP A 163 -9.39 12.67 9.08
N TRP A 164 -8.55 11.73 8.65
CA TRP A 164 -7.63 11.97 7.54
C TRP A 164 -8.39 12.20 6.23
N VAL A 165 -9.36 11.35 5.89
CA VAL A 165 -10.17 11.51 4.66
C VAL A 165 -10.88 12.86 4.65
N ASP A 166 -11.56 13.23 5.73
CA ASP A 166 -12.25 14.51 5.89
C ASP A 166 -11.27 15.69 5.78
N SER A 167 -10.03 15.53 6.26
CA SER A 167 -8.98 16.54 6.10
C SER A 167 -8.49 16.68 4.65
N GLU A 168 -8.44 15.57 3.90
CA GLU A 168 -8.04 15.58 2.49
C GLU A 168 -9.12 16.23 1.61
N GLU A 169 -10.40 16.03 1.90
CA GLU A 169 -11.50 16.69 1.18
C GLU A 169 -11.47 18.21 1.34
N LYS A 170 -11.01 18.68 2.49
CA LYS A 170 -10.85 20.11 2.80
C LYS A 170 -9.54 20.69 2.28
N ARG A 171 -8.58 19.85 1.86
CA ARG A 171 -7.28 20.33 1.37
C ARG A 171 -7.46 20.99 0.01
N PRO A 172 -7.05 22.25 -0.17
CA PRO A 172 -7.16 22.92 -1.46
C PRO A 172 -6.31 22.24 -2.52
N TRP A 173 -6.88 22.10 -3.72
CA TRP A 173 -6.19 21.66 -4.92
C TRP A 173 -6.68 22.44 -6.14
N PRO A 174 -5.82 23.16 -6.89
CA PRO A 174 -4.38 23.35 -6.67
C PRO A 174 -4.03 23.96 -5.29
N PRO A 175 -2.76 23.87 -4.84
CA PRO A 175 -2.34 24.43 -3.55
C PRO A 175 -2.69 25.92 -3.43
N MET A 176 -2.85 26.41 -2.19
CA MET A 176 -3.08 27.83 -1.90
C MET A 176 -2.07 28.70 -2.67
N GLN A 177 -2.57 29.73 -3.35
CA GLN A 177 -1.78 30.62 -4.21
C GLN A 177 -1.64 32.04 -3.60
N GLU A 178 -2.05 32.24 -2.35
CA GLU A 178 -1.95 33.50 -1.60
C GLU A 178 -0.60 33.63 -0.87
#